data_AF-A0AAP0RBG1-F1
#
_entry.id   AF-A0AAP0RBG1-F1
#
_cell.length_a   1.000
_cell.length_b   1.000
_cell.length_c   1.000
_cell.angle_alpha   90.00
_cell.angle_beta   90.00
_cell.angle_gamma   90.00
#
_symmetry.space_group_name_H-M   'P 1'
#
loop_
_entity.id
_entity.type
_entity.pdbx_description
1 polymer ?
#
loop_
_entity_poly.entity_id
_entity_poly.type
_entity_poly.pdbx_seq_one_letter_code
_entity_poly.pdbx_strand_id
1 'polypeptide(L)'
;MVVTIIILRFLYIHPLKSTLLFLGFYYLVDAGYPNGEGFLAPYRSQRYHLNDWRTGHQPTTPQEFFNTKHSSARNVIERCFGLLKRRWAILRSPSFYPVKIHNRIIVACVLLHNHITREMPTDPFAELPFTENYTIPHGQSLEYVDVTDQWQDWRDTMANEMFNEWRASKNA
;
A
#
# COMPACT_ATOMS: atom_id res chain seq x y z
N MET A 1 14.84 -4.30 4.04
CA MET A 1 14.35 -4.01 2.67
C MET A 1 13.83 -5.23 1.89
N VAL A 2 14.02 -6.44 2.40
CA VAL A 2 13.44 -7.67 1.81
C VAL A 2 12.03 -7.94 2.37
N VAL A 3 11.67 -7.34 3.51
CA VAL A 3 10.45 -7.67 4.28
C VAL A 3 9.18 -7.00 3.74
N THR A 4 9.24 -5.79 3.17
CA THR A 4 8.06 -5.15 2.55
C THR A 4 7.71 -5.77 1.20
N ILE A 5 8.72 -6.22 0.44
CA ILE A 5 8.55 -6.92 -0.84
C ILE A 5 8.04 -8.35 -0.61
N ILE A 6 8.45 -9.05 0.45
CA ILE A 6 7.91 -10.38 0.76
C ILE A 6 6.47 -10.32 1.26
N ILE A 7 6.08 -9.30 2.05
CA ILE A 7 4.69 -9.20 2.54
C ILE A 7 3.71 -8.91 1.39
N LEU A 8 4.08 -8.06 0.41
CA LEU A 8 3.28 -7.88 -0.81
C LEU A 8 3.40 -9.05 -1.80
N ARG A 9 4.55 -9.73 -1.87
CA ARG A 9 4.73 -10.93 -2.72
C ARG A 9 4.05 -12.18 -2.17
N PHE A 10 3.63 -12.23 -0.91
CA PHE A 10 3.09 -13.48 -0.35
C PHE A 10 1.80 -13.39 0.45
N LEU A 11 1.27 -12.18 0.69
CA LEU A 11 -0.19 -12.06 0.84
C LEU A 11 -0.92 -12.23 -0.51
N TYR A 12 -0.20 -12.20 -1.66
CA TYR A 12 -0.85 -12.32 -2.97
C TYR A 12 -0.24 -13.26 -4.02
N ILE A 13 0.93 -13.86 -3.83
CA ILE A 13 1.54 -14.73 -4.86
C ILE A 13 1.97 -16.08 -4.27
N HIS A 14 1.00 -16.99 -4.12
CA HIS A 14 1.14 -18.42 -4.49
C HIS A 14 -0.22 -19.15 -4.45
N PRO A 15 -0.36 -20.24 -5.21
CA PRO A 15 -1.27 -20.39 -6.34
C PRO A 15 -2.74 -20.60 -5.91
N LEU A 16 -3.46 -19.53 -5.62
CA LEU A 16 -4.92 -19.56 -5.80
C LEU A 16 -5.18 -18.99 -7.17
N LYS A 17 -5.09 -19.91 -8.14
CA LYS A 17 -5.71 -19.94 -9.46
C LYS A 17 -6.14 -18.58 -10.01
N SER A 18 -5.61 -18.32 -11.20
CA SER A 18 -6.10 -17.55 -12.35
C SER A 18 -7.63 -17.59 -12.59
N THR A 19 -8.44 -17.40 -11.56
CA THR A 19 -9.90 -17.56 -11.57
C THR A 19 -10.60 -16.70 -10.49
N LEU A 20 -9.86 -15.96 -9.64
CA LEU A 20 -10.43 -15.08 -8.62
C LEU A 20 -10.24 -13.56 -8.87
N LEU A 21 -9.72 -13.18 -10.04
CA LEU A 21 -9.60 -11.76 -10.44
C LEU A 21 -10.93 -11.14 -10.95
N PHE A 22 -12.05 -11.84 -10.80
CA PHE A 22 -13.40 -11.33 -11.15
C PHE A 22 -14.13 -10.62 -9.98
N LEU A 23 -13.44 -10.22 -8.91
CA LEU A 23 -14.08 -9.72 -7.67
C LEU A 23 -13.81 -8.24 -7.34
N GLY A 24 -13.32 -7.42 -8.27
CA GLY A 24 -13.26 -5.96 -8.07
C GLY A 24 -12.21 -5.44 -7.07
N PHE A 25 -11.23 -6.26 -6.69
CA PHE A 25 -10.13 -5.88 -5.79
C PHE A 25 -8.79 -5.74 -6.56
N TYR A 26 -7.91 -4.86 -6.09
CA TYR A 26 -6.60 -4.57 -6.69
C TYR A 26 -5.51 -4.28 -5.64
N TYR A 27 -4.23 -4.48 -5.99
CA TYR A 27 -3.06 -4.14 -5.17
C TYR A 27 -2.66 -2.70 -5.37
N LEU A 28 -2.55 -1.94 -4.27
CA LEU A 28 -1.78 -0.70 -4.27
C LEU A 28 -0.29 -1.04 -4.26
N VAL A 29 0.45 -0.61 -5.29
CA VAL A 29 1.88 -0.92 -5.43
C VAL A 29 2.76 0.31 -5.57
N ASP A 30 4.06 0.14 -5.34
CA ASP A 30 5.06 1.20 -5.50
C ASP A 30 5.28 1.60 -6.97
N ALA A 31 5.83 2.80 -7.19
CA ALA A 31 6.18 3.29 -8.53
C ALA A 31 7.19 2.40 -9.29
N GLY A 32 7.94 1.57 -8.56
CA GLY A 32 8.87 0.58 -9.11
C GLY A 32 8.18 -0.64 -9.74
N TYR A 33 6.88 -0.84 -9.49
CA TYR A 33 6.10 -1.89 -10.12
C TYR A 33 5.44 -1.38 -11.42
N PRO A 34 5.17 -2.27 -12.39
CA PRO A 34 4.33 -1.96 -13.53
C PRO A 34 2.86 -1.76 -13.09
N ASN A 35 2.12 -0.98 -13.86
CA ASN A 35 0.66 -0.91 -13.76
C ASN A 35 0.09 -1.97 -14.69
N GLY A 36 -0.54 -3.00 -14.14
CA GLY A 36 -0.96 -4.18 -14.88
C GLY A 36 -2.08 -4.92 -14.17
N GLU A 37 -2.42 -6.11 -14.64
CA GLU A 37 -3.62 -6.81 -14.16
C GLU A 37 -3.58 -7.07 -12.65
N GLY A 38 -4.48 -6.44 -11.91
CA GLY A 38 -4.57 -6.51 -10.45
C GLY A 38 -3.62 -5.57 -9.71
N PHE A 39 -2.79 -4.79 -10.39
CA PHE A 39 -1.75 -3.94 -9.80
C PHE A 39 -1.97 -2.48 -10.18
N LEU A 40 -2.31 -1.67 -9.17
CA LEU A 40 -2.53 -0.23 -9.32
C LEU A 40 -1.30 0.55 -8.84
N ALA A 41 -0.44 0.91 -9.80
CA ALA A 41 0.75 1.72 -9.55
C ALA A 41 0.41 3.22 -9.61
N PRO A 42 1.16 4.09 -8.90
CA PRO A 42 1.04 5.54 -9.10
C PRO A 42 1.53 5.94 -10.49
N TYR A 43 1.15 7.13 -10.95
CA TYR A 43 1.74 7.74 -12.14
C TYR A 43 3.21 8.07 -11.87
N ARG A 44 4.10 7.63 -12.76
CA ARG A 44 5.53 7.94 -12.70
C ARG A 44 5.74 9.41 -13.07
N SER A 45 6.78 10.00 -12.47
CA SER A 45 7.21 11.39 -12.75
C SER A 45 6.15 12.48 -12.50
N GLN A 46 5.08 12.17 -11.77
CA GLN A 46 4.11 13.15 -11.29
C GLN A 46 4.45 13.55 -9.86
N ARG A 47 4.27 14.84 -9.52
CA ARG A 47 4.59 15.36 -8.18
C ARG A 47 3.56 14.87 -7.15
N TYR A 48 4.02 14.41 -5.98
CA TYR A 48 3.13 13.97 -4.90
C TYR A 48 3.77 14.08 -3.51
N HIS A 49 4.56 15.12 -3.24
CA HIS A 49 5.11 15.27 -1.89
C HIS A 49 4.03 15.77 -0.92
N LEU A 50 3.74 14.96 0.11
CA LEU A 50 2.83 15.30 1.22
C LEU A 50 3.16 16.66 1.89
N ASN A 51 4.42 17.10 1.81
CA ASN A 51 4.87 18.39 2.33
C ASN A 51 4.41 19.58 1.48
N ASP A 52 4.25 19.41 0.16
CA ASP A 52 3.80 20.48 -0.75
C ASP A 52 2.31 20.80 -0.53
N TRP A 53 1.51 19.84 -0.05
CA TRP A 53 0.10 20.08 0.28
C TRP A 53 -0.10 20.78 1.62
N ARG A 54 0.76 20.52 2.62
CA ARG A 54 0.71 21.24 3.90
C ARG A 54 0.97 22.74 3.73
N THR A 55 1.63 23.14 2.63
CA THR A 55 1.84 24.54 2.25
C THR A 55 0.71 25.13 1.38
N GLY A 56 -0.39 24.39 1.19
CA GLY A 56 -1.60 24.88 0.51
C GLY A 56 -1.66 24.62 -1.00
N HIS A 57 -0.69 23.88 -1.57
CA HIS A 57 -0.75 23.54 -2.99
C HIS A 57 -1.86 22.51 -3.24
N GLN A 58 -2.75 22.84 -4.17
CA GLN A 58 -3.83 21.96 -4.59
C GLN A 58 -3.42 21.19 -5.85
N PRO A 59 -3.97 19.97 -6.05
CA PRO A 59 -3.69 19.20 -7.26
C PRO A 59 -4.21 19.97 -8.46
N THR A 60 -3.36 20.09 -9.49
CA THR A 60 -3.72 20.77 -10.73
C THR A 60 -4.19 19.78 -11.79
N THR A 61 -3.75 18.52 -11.70
CA THR A 61 -4.08 17.47 -12.65
C THR A 61 -4.78 16.28 -11.99
N PRO A 62 -5.57 15.50 -12.75
CA PRO A 62 -6.13 14.23 -12.28
C PRO A 62 -5.05 13.26 -11.77
N GLN A 63 -3.90 13.20 -12.45
CA GLN A 63 -2.80 12.31 -12.07
C GLN A 63 -2.15 12.73 -10.74
N GLU A 64 -1.97 14.03 -10.50
CA GLU A 64 -1.48 14.55 -9.22
C GLU A 64 -2.45 14.18 -8.08
N PHE A 65 -3.76 14.42 -8.27
CA PHE A 65 -4.76 14.08 -7.27
C PHE A 65 -4.82 12.58 -6.98
N PHE A 66 -4.78 11.76 -8.02
CA PHE A 66 -4.70 10.31 -7.90
C PHE A 66 -3.48 9.90 -7.07
N ASN A 67 -2.28 10.40 -7.40
CA ASN A 67 -1.07 10.09 -6.64
C ASN A 67 -1.15 10.55 -5.19
N THR A 68 -1.79 11.68 -4.89
CA THR A 68 -2.04 12.11 -3.50
C THR A 68 -2.89 11.09 -2.74
N LYS A 69 -3.98 10.61 -3.35
CA LYS A 69 -4.89 9.63 -2.73
C LYS A 69 -4.23 8.26 -2.60
N HIS A 70 -3.51 7.83 -3.63
CA HIS A 70 -2.69 6.62 -3.63
C HIS A 70 -1.66 6.64 -2.48
N SER A 71 -0.89 7.72 -2.36
CA SER A 71 0.09 7.92 -1.28
C SER A 71 -0.57 7.95 0.10
N SER A 72 -1.72 8.60 0.24
CA SER A 72 -2.49 8.62 1.50
C SER A 72 -2.95 7.22 1.91
N ALA A 73 -3.47 6.43 0.97
CA ALA A 73 -3.88 5.05 1.23
C ALA A 73 -2.68 4.17 1.59
N ARG A 74 -1.56 4.32 0.87
CA ARG A 74 -0.31 3.63 1.18
C ARG A 74 0.20 3.97 2.58
N ASN A 75 0.17 5.24 2.98
CA ASN A 75 0.60 5.67 4.31
C ASN A 75 -0.22 5.00 5.43
N VAL A 76 -1.53 4.80 5.23
CA VAL A 76 -2.35 4.03 6.18
C VAL A 76 -1.85 2.59 6.29
N ILE A 77 -1.61 1.92 5.16
CA ILE A 77 -1.09 0.55 5.11
C ILE A 77 0.28 0.46 5.80
N GLU A 78 1.19 1.38 5.52
CA GLU A 78 2.52 1.44 6.12
C GLU A 78 2.45 1.65 7.63
N ARG A 79 1.58 2.53 8.11
CA ARG A 79 1.34 2.74 9.55
C ARG A 79 0.82 1.47 10.22
N CYS A 80 -0.11 0.75 9.60
CA CYS A 80 -0.59 -0.54 10.11
C CYS A 80 0.54 -1.56 10.23
N PHE A 81 1.41 -1.67 9.21
CA PHE A 81 2.58 -2.54 9.28
C PHE A 81 3.60 -2.10 10.33
N GLY A 82 3.81 -0.80 10.51
CA GLY A 82 4.68 -0.28 11.57
C GLY A 82 4.15 -0.64 12.96
N LEU A 83 2.84 -0.53 13.20
CA LEU A 83 2.22 -0.98 14.47
C LEU A 83 2.42 -2.48 14.71
N LEU A 84 2.22 -3.31 13.68
CA LEU A 84 2.47 -4.75 13.77
C LEU A 84 3.93 -5.06 14.09
N LYS A 85 4.88 -4.42 13.40
CA LYS A 85 6.33 -4.59 13.65
C LYS A 85 6.75 -4.10 15.02
N ARG A 86 6.14 -3.01 15.50
CA ARG A 86 6.40 -2.46 16.83
C ARG A 86 6.02 -3.46 17.92
N ARG A 87 4.86 -4.10 17.79
CA ARG A 87 4.37 -5.10 18.74
C ARG A 87 5.12 -6.42 18.63
N TRP A 88 5.33 -6.89 17.41
CA TRP A 88 5.85 -8.22 17.14
C TRP A 88 7.30 -8.14 16.67
N ALA A 89 8.23 -8.31 17.60
CA ALA A 89 9.67 -8.21 17.33
C ALA A 89 10.16 -9.13 16.20
N ILE A 90 9.51 -10.28 16.02
CA ILE A 90 9.81 -11.25 14.94
C ILE A 90 9.61 -10.68 13.53
N LEU A 91 8.82 -9.60 13.39
CA LEU A 91 8.57 -8.93 12.10
C LEU A 91 9.57 -7.78 11.82
N ARG A 92 10.43 -7.42 12.79
CA ARG A 92 11.36 -6.29 12.65
C ARG A 92 12.61 -6.64 11.85
N SER A 93 13.08 -7.87 11.96
CA SER A 93 14.26 -8.36 11.24
C SER A 93 13.89 -9.23 10.05
N PRO A 94 14.75 -9.31 9.02
CA PRO A 94 14.64 -10.34 8.01
C PRO A 94 14.63 -11.72 8.68
N SER A 95 13.72 -12.58 8.24
CA SER A 95 13.70 -13.97 8.70
C SER A 95 14.31 -14.89 7.65
N PHE A 96 15.01 -15.93 8.09
CA PHE A 96 15.53 -17.00 7.23
C PHE A 96 14.53 -18.17 7.10
N TYR A 97 13.28 -17.98 7.53
CA TYR A 97 12.26 -18.99 7.41
C TYR A 97 11.82 -19.19 5.94
N PRO A 98 11.51 -20.44 5.53
CA PRO A 98 10.80 -20.69 4.30
C PRO A 98 9.54 -19.84 4.20
N VAL A 99 9.19 -19.37 3.01
CA VAL A 99 8.15 -18.34 2.88
C VAL A 99 6.78 -18.79 3.39
N LYS A 100 6.44 -20.07 3.22
CA LYS A 100 5.22 -20.66 3.78
C LYS A 100 5.14 -20.50 5.31
N ILE A 101 6.27 -20.59 6.00
CA ILE A 101 6.35 -20.42 7.46
C ILE A 101 6.25 -18.93 7.79
N HIS A 102 6.96 -18.07 7.06
CA HIS A 102 6.89 -16.63 7.27
C HIS A 102 5.46 -16.09 7.16
N ASN A 103 4.67 -16.59 6.19
CA ASN A 103 3.26 -16.21 6.06
C ASN A 103 2.41 -16.63 7.25
N ARG A 104 2.62 -17.84 7.78
CA ARG A 104 1.91 -18.31 8.96
C ARG A 104 2.24 -17.45 10.18
N ILE A 105 3.49 -17.02 10.32
CA ILE A 105 3.93 -16.08 11.37
C ILE A 105 3.18 -14.75 11.22
N ILE A 106 3.14 -14.18 10.02
CA ILE A 106 2.42 -12.91 9.75
C ILE A 106 0.93 -13.04 10.10
N VAL A 107 0.27 -14.11 9.62
CA VAL A 107 -1.16 -14.36 9.91
C VAL A 107 -1.39 -14.51 11.41
N ALA A 108 -0.56 -15.27 12.11
CA ALA A 108 -0.67 -15.41 13.57
C ALA A 108 -0.51 -14.07 14.30
N CYS A 109 0.47 -13.25 13.92
CA CYS A 109 0.67 -11.91 14.47
C CYS A 109 -0.55 -10.99 14.25
N VAL A 110 -1.18 -11.04 13.06
CA VAL A 110 -2.38 -10.25 12.75
C VAL A 110 -3.58 -10.72 13.56
N LEU A 111 -3.81 -12.04 13.64
CA LEU A 111 -4.91 -12.61 14.43
C LEU A 111 -4.79 -12.23 15.91
N LEU A 112 -3.59 -12.37 16.47
CA LEU A 112 -3.31 -11.98 17.86
C LEU A 112 -3.45 -10.47 18.06
N HIS A 113 -3.00 -9.65 17.10
CA HIS A 113 -3.17 -8.21 17.16
C HIS A 113 -4.66 -7.84 17.22
N ASN A 114 -5.47 -8.38 16.31
CA ASN A 114 -6.91 -8.14 16.26
C ASN A 114 -7.61 -8.59 17.54
N HIS A 115 -7.21 -9.73 18.10
CA HIS A 115 -7.75 -10.21 19.37
C HIS A 115 -7.42 -9.24 20.51
N ILE A 116 -6.16 -8.81 20.65
CA ILE A 116 -5.76 -7.86 21.69
C ILE A 116 -6.51 -6.54 21.54
N THR A 117 -6.60 -5.98 20.33
CA THR A 117 -7.33 -4.73 20.07
C THR A 117 -8.81 -4.84 20.39
N ARG A 118 -9.41 -6.03 20.27
CA ARG A 118 -10.82 -6.26 20.60
C ARG A 118 -11.06 -6.40 22.09
N GLU A 119 -10.20 -7.13 22.80
CA GLU A 119 -10.43 -7.50 24.21
C GLU A 119 -9.80 -6.50 25.20
N MET A 120 -8.73 -5.79 24.81
CA MET A 120 -8.06 -4.86 25.72
C MET A 120 -8.57 -3.43 25.52
N PRO A 121 -9.10 -2.78 26.58
CA PRO A 121 -9.65 -1.43 26.49
C PRO A 121 -8.59 -0.34 26.27
N THR A 122 -7.32 -0.65 26.56
CA THR A 122 -6.19 0.27 26.40
C THR A 122 -5.02 -0.51 25.80
N ASP A 123 -4.43 0.02 24.74
CA ASP A 123 -3.34 -0.63 24.02
C ASP A 123 -2.11 0.31 23.98
N PRO A 124 -1.13 0.10 24.87
CA PRO A 124 0.04 0.97 24.97
C PRO A 124 0.83 1.08 23.66
N PHE A 125 0.72 0.09 22.76
CA PHE A 125 1.41 0.15 21.46
C PHE A 125 0.65 0.95 20.40
N ALA A 126 -0.68 1.09 20.54
CA ALA A 126 -1.52 1.88 19.64
C ALA A 126 -1.46 3.38 19.95
N GLU A 127 -1.26 3.74 21.21
CA GLU A 127 -1.29 5.13 21.70
C GLU A 127 0.04 5.88 21.50
N LEU A 128 1.13 5.16 21.24
CA LEU A 128 2.43 5.80 21.08
C LEU A 128 2.55 6.50 19.70
N PRO A 129 3.07 7.73 19.66
CA PRO A 129 3.25 8.46 18.42
C PRO A 129 4.13 7.67 17.44
N PHE A 130 3.76 7.71 16.16
CA PHE A 130 4.47 7.04 15.08
C PHE A 130 5.73 7.85 14.74
N THR A 131 6.91 7.31 15.05
CA THR A 131 8.21 7.99 14.86
C THR A 131 9.16 7.24 13.93
N GLU A 132 8.66 6.33 13.07
CA GLU A 132 9.52 5.67 12.09
C GLU A 132 9.63 6.50 10.80
N ASN A 133 10.72 7.25 10.68
CA ASN A 133 11.22 7.77 9.41
C ASN A 133 11.78 6.60 8.58
N TYR A 134 10.92 5.89 7.87
CA TYR A 134 11.36 4.88 6.90
C TYR A 134 11.94 5.57 5.66
N THR A 135 13.24 5.81 5.65
CA THR A 135 13.96 6.06 4.39
C THR A 135 14.09 4.71 3.68
N ILE A 136 13.30 4.51 2.62
CA ILE A 136 13.34 3.30 1.78
C ILE A 136 14.53 3.44 0.81
N PRO A 137 15.55 2.57 0.86
CA PRO A 137 16.49 2.47 -0.25
C PRO A 137 15.76 1.90 -1.47
N HIS A 138 15.92 2.54 -2.62
CA HIS A 138 15.33 2.10 -3.88
C HIS A 138 15.83 0.68 -4.22
N GLY A 139 14.95 -0.31 -4.07
CA GLY A 139 15.25 -1.72 -4.27
C GLY A 139 14.78 -2.25 -5.61
N GLN A 140 15.61 -3.13 -6.18
CA GLN A 140 15.60 -3.65 -7.53
C GLN A 140 14.26 -4.19 -8.05
N SER A 141 14.04 -3.92 -9.35
CA SER A 141 12.94 -4.37 -10.19
C SER A 141 12.70 -5.88 -10.10
N LEU A 142 11.44 -6.27 -9.92
CA LEU A 142 10.97 -7.66 -10.01
C LEU A 142 10.31 -7.91 -11.38
N GLU A 143 10.37 -9.17 -11.79
CA GLU A 143 9.95 -9.74 -13.08
C GLU A 143 8.57 -9.30 -13.61
N TYR A 144 8.54 -9.26 -14.95
CA TYR A 144 7.53 -8.73 -15.87
C TYR A 144 6.08 -9.11 -15.53
N VAL A 145 5.34 -8.14 -15.00
CA VAL A 145 3.87 -8.09 -15.15
C VAL A 145 3.61 -7.22 -16.38
N ASP A 146 2.87 -7.76 -17.33
CA ASP A 146 2.53 -7.03 -18.55
C ASP A 146 1.74 -5.76 -18.21
N VAL A 147 2.20 -4.64 -18.76
CA VAL A 147 1.43 -3.40 -18.78
C VAL A 147 0.31 -3.63 -19.78
N THR A 148 -0.93 -3.68 -19.31
CA THR A 148 -2.09 -3.85 -20.19
C THR A 148 -2.81 -2.53 -20.38
N ASP A 149 -3.21 -2.23 -21.62
CA ASP A 149 -3.92 -1.00 -21.98
C ASP A 149 -5.20 -0.85 -21.13
N GLN A 150 -5.88 -1.95 -20.84
CA GLN A 150 -7.09 -1.97 -20.00
C GLN A 150 -6.86 -1.38 -18.59
N TRP A 151 -5.75 -1.73 -17.93
CA TRP A 151 -5.45 -1.23 -16.58
C TRP A 151 -4.90 0.19 -16.59
N GLN A 152 -4.30 0.60 -17.70
CA GLN A 152 -3.94 2.00 -17.94
C GLN A 152 -5.20 2.85 -18.09
N ASP A 153 -6.11 2.47 -18.98
CA ASP A 153 -7.38 3.16 -19.24
C ASP A 153 -8.27 3.22 -18.00
N TRP A 154 -8.33 2.11 -17.24
CA TRP A 154 -9.08 2.06 -15.99
C TRP A 154 -8.51 3.03 -14.94
N ARG A 155 -7.18 3.07 -14.78
CA ARG A 155 -6.53 4.02 -13.87
C ARG A 155 -6.78 5.47 -14.31
N ASP A 156 -6.69 5.74 -15.62
CA ASP A 156 -6.93 7.07 -16.18
C ASP A 156 -8.38 7.52 -15.98
N THR A 157 -9.35 6.61 -16.18
CA THR A 157 -10.77 6.86 -15.92
C THR A 157 -11.00 7.17 -14.44
N MET A 158 -10.48 6.33 -13.54
CA MET A 158 -10.57 6.53 -12.10
C MET A 158 -9.97 7.87 -11.66
N ALA A 159 -8.78 8.22 -12.16
CA ALA A 159 -8.11 9.48 -11.81
C ALA A 159 -8.96 10.69 -12.22
N ASN A 160 -9.56 10.65 -13.41
CA ASN A 160 -10.44 11.71 -13.92
C ASN A 160 -11.73 11.83 -13.11
N GLU A 161 -12.40 10.72 -12.80
CA GLU A 161 -13.62 10.68 -11.98
C GLU A 161 -13.37 11.27 -10.59
N MET A 162 -12.36 10.76 -9.88
CA MET A 162 -11.97 11.24 -8.56
C MET A 162 -11.68 12.74 -8.56
N PHE A 163 -10.97 13.23 -9.57
CA PHE A 163 -10.62 14.65 -9.68
C PHE A 163 -11.84 15.52 -9.98
N ASN A 164 -12.75 15.06 -10.84
CA ASN A 164 -13.98 15.77 -11.17
C ASN A 164 -14.91 15.88 -9.95
N GLU A 165 -15.10 14.79 -9.21
CA GLU A 165 -15.86 14.77 -7.95
C GLU A 165 -15.26 15.73 -6.92
N TRP A 166 -13.93 15.70 -6.76
CA TRP A 166 -13.24 16.60 -5.85
C TRP A 166 -13.43 18.07 -6.24
N ARG A 167 -13.31 18.42 -7.52
CA ARG A 167 -13.58 19.79 -7.99
C ARG A 167 -15.03 20.20 -7.77
N ALA A 168 -15.99 19.30 -8.05
CA ALA A 168 -17.41 19.57 -7.81
C ALA A 168 -17.69 19.84 -6.33
N SER A 169 -17.10 19.06 -5.42
CA SER A 169 -17.25 19.25 -3.96
C SER A 169 -16.66 20.55 -3.42
N LYS A 170 -15.75 21.19 -4.17
CA LYS A 170 -15.15 22.49 -3.79
C LYS A 170 -15.95 23.68 -4.28
N ASN A 171 -16.80 23.48 -5.28
CA ASN A 171 -17.62 24.52 -5.90
C ASN A 171 -19.08 24.49 -5.43
N ALA A 172 -19.43 23.56 -4.52
CA ALA A 172 -20.72 23.45 -3.85
C ALA A 172 -20.65 24.08 -2.45
#